data_AF-A0A935T6F2-F1
#
_entry.id   AF-A0A935T6F2-F1
#
_cell.length_a   1.000
_cell.length_b   1.000
_cell.length_c   1.000
_cell.angle_alpha   90.00
_cell.angle_beta   90.00
_cell.angle_gamma   90.00
#
_symmetry.space_group_name_H-M   'P 1'
#
loop_
_entity.id
_entity.type
_entity.pdbx_description
1 polymer ?
#
loop_
_entity_poly.entity_id
_entity_poly.type
_entity_poly.pdbx_seq_one_letter_code
_entity_poly.pdbx_strand_id
1 'polypeptide(L)'
;MFDIGFSEMIVIAIVALVVIGPERLPKVARTAGHLLGRLQRYVSDVKSDINREMQLEELNKLRSEIQESARGVEQSLASEMQAARQTINQTADAARADLKAAPAPPVAPSAVTGDTPAAASGAATVVDPAQPTRPL
;
A
#
# COMPACT_ATOMS: atom_id res chain seq x y z
N MET A 1 8.14 14.87 -4.30
CA MET A 1 7.66 15.27 -5.65
C MET A 1 6.93 16.62 -5.63
N PHE A 2 7.41 17.57 -4.82
CA PHE A 2 7.01 18.98 -4.88
C PHE A 2 8.27 19.79 -4.65
N ASP A 3 9.15 19.78 -5.64
CA ASP A 3 10.36 20.59 -5.66
C ASP A 3 9.99 22.03 -6.06
N ILE A 4 9.20 22.70 -5.20
CA ILE A 4 8.93 24.13 -5.33
C ILE A 4 10.17 24.84 -4.78
N GLY A 5 11.14 25.05 -5.67
CA GLY A 5 12.33 25.81 -5.39
C GLY A 5 12.09 27.32 -5.51
N PHE A 6 13.14 28.08 -5.21
CA PHE A 6 13.12 29.53 -5.37
C PHE A 6 12.91 29.94 -6.84
N SER A 7 13.46 29.17 -7.78
CA SER A 7 13.32 29.39 -9.22
C SER A 7 11.86 29.30 -9.68
N GLU A 8 11.13 28.28 -9.25
CA GLU A 8 9.72 28.08 -9.58
C GLU A 8 8.85 29.22 -9.02
N MET A 9 9.14 29.68 -7.80
CA MET A 9 8.45 30.82 -7.18
C MET A 9 8.61 32.10 -8.01
N ILE A 10 9.80 32.35 -8.58
CA ILE A 10 10.03 33.50 -9.47
C ILE A 10 9.20 33.37 -10.76
N VAL A 11 9.18 32.20 -11.38
CA VAL A 11 8.42 31.97 -12.61
C VAL A 11 6.93 32.23 -12.38
N ILE A 12 6.37 31.70 -11.28
CA ILE A 12 4.98 31.93 -10.90
C ILE A 12 4.72 33.42 -10.62
N ALA A 13 5.64 34.12 -9.95
CA ALA A 13 5.51 35.55 -9.70
C ALA A 13 5.46 36.35 -11.01
N ILE A 14 6.31 36.04 -11.99
CA ILE A 14 6.30 36.69 -13.30
C ILE A 14 4.97 36.44 -14.03
N VAL A 15 4.51 35.18 -14.08
CA VAL A 15 3.23 34.84 -14.70
C VAL A 15 2.07 35.57 -14.03
N ALA A 16 2.05 35.61 -12.70
CA ALA A 16 1.04 36.32 -11.94
C ALA A 16 1.04 37.82 -12.25
N LEU A 17 2.22 38.44 -12.38
CA LEU A 17 2.35 39.85 -12.77
C LEU A 17 1.81 40.12 -14.16
N VAL A 18 2.01 39.21 -15.13
CA VAL A 18 1.50 39.39 -16.50
C VAL A 18 -0.01 39.21 -16.57
N VAL A 19 -0.54 38.17 -15.92
CA VAL A 19 -1.97 37.82 -16.00
C VAL A 19 -2.84 38.79 -15.19
N ILE A 20 -2.46 39.07 -13.95
CA ILE A 20 -3.23 39.93 -13.03
C ILE A 20 -2.83 41.39 -13.20
N GLY A 21 -1.58 41.66 -13.56
CA GLY A 21 -1.00 43.00 -13.64
C GLY A 21 -0.22 43.37 -12.36
N PRO A 22 0.92 44.10 -12.48
CA PRO A 22 1.76 44.48 -11.35
C PRO A 22 1.07 45.40 -10.34
N GLU A 23 0.09 46.18 -10.79
CA GLU A 23 -0.67 47.10 -9.93
C GLU A 23 -1.76 46.38 -9.12
N ARG A 24 -2.27 45.25 -9.63
CA ARG A 24 -3.41 44.54 -9.05
C ARG A 24 -2.99 43.39 -8.13
N LEU A 25 -1.86 42.72 -8.42
CA LEU A 25 -1.28 41.69 -7.56
C LEU A 25 -1.10 42.16 -6.09
N PRO A 26 -0.50 43.32 -5.79
CA PRO A 26 -0.33 43.76 -4.39
C PRO A 26 -1.67 44.04 -3.70
N LYS A 27 -2.69 44.50 -4.45
CA LYS A 27 -4.03 44.71 -3.91
C LYS A 27 -4.68 43.39 -3.51
N VAL A 28 -4.61 42.37 -4.38
CA VAL A 28 -5.14 41.03 -4.10
C VAL A 28 -4.39 40.37 -2.95
N ALA A 29 -3.05 40.44 -2.94
CA ALA A 29 -2.23 39.89 -1.86
C ALA A 29 -2.57 40.53 -0.50
N ARG A 30 -2.80 41.85 -0.45
CA ARG A 30 -3.25 42.54 0.76
C ARG A 30 -4.63 42.10 1.21
N THR A 31 -5.59 41.97 0.29
CA THR A 31 -6.94 41.52 0.62
C THR A 31 -6.94 40.07 1.10
N ALA A 32 -6.29 39.16 0.37
CA ALA A 32 -6.16 37.76 0.75
C ALA A 32 -5.41 37.60 2.09
N GLY A 33 -4.32 38.35 2.27
CA GLY A 33 -3.56 38.37 3.52
C GLY A 33 -4.37 38.88 4.71
N HIS A 34 -5.26 39.86 4.51
CA HIS A 34 -6.17 40.33 5.56
C HIS A 34 -7.20 39.26 5.95
N LEU A 35 -7.75 38.54 4.98
CA LEU A 35 -8.69 37.44 5.23
C LEU A 35 -8.00 36.26 5.93
N LEU A 36 -6.84 35.84 5.42
CA LEU A 36 -6.03 34.78 6.01
C LEU A 36 -5.54 35.17 7.41
N GLY A 37 -5.11 36.41 7.61
CA GLY A 37 -4.66 36.93 8.91
C GLY A 37 -5.79 36.97 9.93
N ARG A 38 -7.01 37.34 9.50
CA ARG A 38 -8.21 37.24 10.35
C ARG A 38 -8.49 35.78 10.71
N LEU A 39 -8.53 34.87 9.74
CA LEU A 39 -8.75 33.45 9.99
C LEU A 39 -7.69 32.87 10.94
N GLN A 40 -6.42 33.18 10.71
CA GLN A 40 -5.32 32.76 11.58
C GLN A 40 -5.52 33.28 13.01
N ARG A 41 -6.01 34.50 13.18
CA ARG A 41 -6.33 35.06 14.49
C ARG A 41 -7.51 34.34 15.15
N TYR A 42 -8.60 34.07 14.43
CA TYR A 42 -9.72 33.27 14.95
C TYR A 42 -9.26 31.87 15.37
N VAL A 43 -8.44 31.20 14.55
CA VAL A 43 -7.88 29.89 14.89
C VAL A 43 -6.95 29.98 16.10
N SER A 44 -6.17 31.05 16.21
CA SER A 44 -5.30 31.30 17.37
C SER A 44 -6.10 31.54 18.65
N ASP A 45 -7.18 32.32 18.57
CA ASP A 45 -8.05 32.64 19.71
C ASP A 45 -8.79 31.39 20.17
N VAL A 46 -9.38 30.62 19.24
CA VAL A 46 -10.02 29.32 19.53
C VAL A 46 -9.01 28.32 20.08
N LYS A 47 -7.80 28.24 19.51
CA LYS A 47 -6.72 27.39 20.05
C LYS A 47 -6.34 27.85 21.46
N SER A 48 -6.34 29.15 21.74
CA SER A 48 -5.99 29.67 23.06
C SER A 48 -7.08 29.39 24.09
N ASP A 49 -8.35 29.49 23.72
CA ASP A 49 -9.51 29.17 24.57
C ASP A 49 -9.56 27.65 24.83
N ILE A 50 -9.42 26.84 23.78
CA ILE A 50 -9.31 25.39 23.89
C ILE A 50 -8.11 24.98 24.73
N ASN A 51 -6.95 25.61 24.58
CA ASN A 51 -5.77 25.31 25.40
C ASN A 51 -5.91 25.78 26.85
N ARG A 52 -6.85 26.70 27.11
CA ARG A 52 -7.14 27.22 28.45
C ARG A 52 -8.18 26.39 29.19
N GLU A 53 -9.12 25.77 28.47
CA GLU A 53 -10.06 24.76 28.97
C GLU A 53 -9.46 23.34 29.01
N MET A 54 -8.68 22.94 27.99
CA MET A 54 -7.94 21.68 27.94
C MET A 54 -6.61 21.80 28.68
N GLN A 55 -6.63 22.02 29.99
CA GLN A 55 -5.48 21.65 30.79
C GLN A 55 -5.42 20.12 30.91
N LEU A 56 -4.67 19.50 30.00
CA LEU A 56 -4.00 18.19 30.12
C LEU A 56 -4.84 16.90 30.25
N GLU A 57 -6.14 16.92 30.54
CA GLU A 57 -6.89 15.66 30.77
C GLU A 57 -7.36 14.94 29.50
N GLU A 58 -7.88 15.65 28.50
CA GLU A 58 -8.45 14.99 27.31
C GLU A 58 -7.40 14.48 26.32
N LEU A 59 -6.28 15.20 26.14
CA LEU A 59 -5.16 14.70 25.33
C LEU A 59 -4.49 13.47 25.95
N ASN A 60 -4.40 13.41 27.29
CA ASN A 60 -3.91 12.23 27.99
C ASN A 60 -4.92 11.07 27.92
N LYS A 61 -6.23 11.36 27.97
CA LYS A 61 -7.27 10.35 27.82
C LYS A 61 -7.25 9.71 26.43
N LEU A 62 -7.17 10.51 25.36
CA LEU A 62 -7.03 9.99 23.98
C LEU A 62 -5.74 9.16 23.81
N ARG A 63 -4.61 9.61 24.39
CA ARG A 63 -3.36 8.85 24.37
C ARG A 63 -3.49 7.51 25.11
N SER A 64 -4.14 7.52 26.28
CA SER A 64 -4.36 6.33 27.10
C SER A 64 -5.26 5.32 26.39
N GLU A 65 -6.35 5.78 25.79
CA GLU A 65 -7.33 4.94 25.09
C GLU A 65 -6.73 4.29 23.83
N ILE A 66 -5.89 5.02 23.09
CA ILE A 66 -5.11 4.50 21.97
C ILE A 66 -4.08 3.46 22.45
N GLN A 67 -3.40 3.71 23.57
CA GLN A 67 -2.40 2.78 24.10
C GLN A 67 -3.02 1.49 24.66
N GLU A 68 -4.18 1.59 25.31
CA GLU A 68 -4.93 0.43 25.80
C GLU A 68 -5.48 -0.40 24.64
N SER A 69 -6.02 0.26 23.61
CA SER A 69 -6.46 -0.40 22.38
C SER A 69 -5.31 -1.12 21.67
N ALA A 70 -4.13 -0.49 21.59
CA ALA A 70 -2.94 -1.10 21.00
C ALA A 70 -2.49 -2.35 21.78
N ARG A 71 -2.47 -2.29 23.12
CA ARG A 71 -2.14 -3.45 23.96
C ARG A 71 -3.14 -4.59 23.82
N GLY A 72 -4.44 -4.28 23.75
CA GLY A 72 -5.49 -5.28 23.54
C GLY A 72 -5.37 -6.00 22.19
N VAL A 73 -5.00 -5.25 21.14
CA VAL A 73 -4.74 -5.81 19.80
C VAL A 73 -3.49 -6.68 19.82
N GLU A 74 -2.39 -6.22 20.43
CA GLU A 74 -1.16 -7.01 20.57
C GLU A 74 -1.40 -8.34 21.30
N GLN A 75 -2.20 -8.32 22.37
CA GLN A 75 -2.45 -9.50 23.20
C GLN A 75 -3.41 -10.50 22.51
N SER A 76 -4.38 -10.00 21.77
CA SER A 76 -5.26 -10.81 20.92
C SER A 76 -4.47 -11.45 19.78
N LEU A 77 -3.62 -10.68 19.10
CA LEU A 77 -2.77 -11.15 18.01
C LEU A 77 -1.73 -12.17 18.49
N ALA A 78 -1.13 -11.96 19.67
CA ALA A 78 -0.19 -12.90 20.28
C ALA A 78 -0.88 -14.23 20.63
N SER A 79 -2.10 -14.19 21.18
CA SER A 79 -2.87 -15.39 21.53
C SER A 79 -3.33 -16.15 20.28
N GLU A 80 -3.77 -15.43 19.25
CA GLU A 80 -4.16 -16.01 17.96
C GLU A 80 -2.95 -16.62 17.23
N MET A 81 -1.79 -15.96 17.25
CA MET A 81 -0.54 -16.55 16.74
C MET A 81 -0.11 -17.80 17.52
N GLN A 82 -0.26 -17.81 18.84
CA GLN A 82 0.06 -18.98 19.67
C GLN A 82 -0.85 -20.17 19.33
N ALA A 83 -2.16 -19.92 19.20
CA ALA A 83 -3.14 -20.92 18.80
C ALA A 83 -2.86 -21.44 17.37
N ALA A 84 -2.59 -20.54 16.43
CA ALA A 84 -2.21 -20.90 15.07
C ALA A 84 -0.95 -21.78 15.04
N ARG A 85 0.07 -21.45 15.82
CA ARG A 85 1.30 -22.26 15.96
C ARG A 85 1.01 -23.65 16.52
N GLN A 86 0.14 -23.77 17.53
CA GLN A 86 -0.24 -25.08 18.08
C GLN A 86 -0.98 -25.94 17.06
N THR A 87 -1.95 -25.36 16.34
CA THR A 87 -2.68 -26.07 15.28
C THR A 87 -1.76 -26.49 14.15
N ILE A 88 -0.83 -25.63 13.72
CA ILE A 88 0.16 -25.96 12.69
C ILE A 88 1.07 -27.10 13.16
N ASN A 89 1.57 -27.06 14.41
CA ASN A 89 2.42 -28.13 14.94
C ASN A 89 1.67 -29.46 15.06
N GLN A 90 0.43 -29.44 15.57
CA GLN A 90 -0.41 -30.64 15.64
C GLN A 90 -0.72 -31.22 14.26
N THR A 91 -0.99 -30.35 13.28
CA THR A 91 -1.22 -30.77 11.89
C THR A 91 0.06 -31.31 11.26
N ALA A 92 1.21 -30.70 11.54
CA ALA A 92 2.51 -31.17 11.06
C ALA A 92 2.89 -32.53 11.68
N ASP A 93 2.61 -32.73 12.96
CA ASP A 93 2.87 -34.00 13.65
C ASP A 93 1.88 -35.08 13.21
N ALA A 94 0.61 -34.75 12.98
CA ALA A 94 -0.38 -35.65 12.40
C ALA A 94 -0.01 -36.06 10.96
N ALA A 95 0.38 -35.10 10.12
CA ALA A 95 0.85 -35.39 8.76
C ALA A 95 2.13 -36.25 8.77
N ARG A 96 3.05 -36.02 9.71
CA ARG A 96 4.24 -36.87 9.89
C ARG A 96 3.88 -38.27 10.40
N ALA A 97 2.87 -38.38 11.27
CA ALA A 97 2.37 -39.66 11.74
C ALA A 97 1.69 -40.45 10.61
N ASP A 98 0.90 -39.79 9.75
CA ASP A 98 0.29 -40.41 8.57
C ASP A 98 1.33 -40.84 7.53
N LEU A 99 2.38 -40.02 7.32
CA LEU A 99 3.53 -40.40 6.48
C LEU A 99 4.33 -41.57 7.06
N LYS A 100 4.33 -41.74 8.39
CA LYS A 100 5.01 -42.84 9.10
C LYS A 100 4.13 -44.10 9.23
N ALA A 101 2.81 -43.96 9.17
CA ALA A 101 1.83 -45.02 9.32
C ALA A 101 1.41 -45.66 7.99
N ALA A 102 2.01 -45.28 6.85
CA ALA A 102 1.79 -45.97 5.59
C ALA A 102 2.14 -47.47 5.72
N PRO A 103 1.16 -48.38 5.68
CA PRO A 103 1.44 -49.80 5.58
C PRO A 103 1.75 -50.08 4.12
N ALA A 104 2.95 -50.57 3.82
CA ALA A 104 3.22 -51.19 2.54
C ALA A 104 2.37 -52.46 2.39
N PRO A 105 1.71 -52.68 1.26
CA PRO A 105 1.43 -54.02 0.77
C PRO A 105 2.49 -54.43 -0.28
N PRO A 106 2.56 -55.72 -0.62
CA PRO A 106 3.81 -56.41 -0.95
C PRO A 106 4.22 -56.32 -2.42
N VAL A 107 5.51 -56.59 -2.65
CA VAL A 107 6.19 -57.18 -3.83
C VAL A 107 5.27 -57.80 -4.91
N ALA A 108 5.49 -57.74 -6.22
CA ALA A 108 6.55 -57.22 -7.10
C ALA A 108 6.03 -57.37 -8.57
N PRO A 109 6.89 -57.47 -9.58
CA PRO A 109 7.20 -56.46 -10.59
C PRO A 109 6.42 -56.65 -11.90
N SER A 110 6.07 -55.55 -12.56
CA SER A 110 5.88 -55.55 -14.01
C SER A 110 6.67 -54.38 -14.56
N ALA A 111 7.98 -54.62 -14.67
CA ALA A 111 8.74 -53.97 -15.71
C ALA A 111 8.31 -54.59 -17.05
N VAL A 112 7.59 -53.81 -17.85
CA VAL A 112 7.69 -53.88 -19.31
C VAL A 112 7.55 -52.44 -19.81
N THR A 113 8.67 -51.73 -19.93
CA THR A 113 9.40 -51.53 -21.19
C THR A 113 8.59 -50.73 -22.19
N GLY A 114 9.13 -49.58 -22.59
CA GLY A 114 8.70 -48.89 -23.80
C GLY A 114 8.94 -47.40 -23.74
N ASP A 115 10.21 -47.03 -23.69
CA ASP A 115 10.65 -45.73 -24.16
C ASP A 115 10.34 -45.63 -25.67
N THR A 116 9.69 -44.53 -26.07
CA THR A 116 9.94 -43.79 -27.32
C THR A 116 9.47 -44.45 -28.64
N PRO A 117 9.30 -43.69 -29.75
CA PRO A 117 8.57 -42.44 -30.02
C PRO A 117 7.54 -42.65 -31.17
N ALA A 118 7.00 -41.56 -31.74
CA ALA A 118 6.43 -41.41 -33.10
C ALA A 118 4.99 -40.90 -33.04
N ALA A 119 4.76 -39.63 -33.33
CA ALA A 119 4.76 -39.02 -34.67
C ALA A 119 3.50 -39.38 -35.48
N ALA A 120 3.01 -38.33 -36.14
CA ALA A 120 2.05 -38.32 -37.23
C ALA A 120 0.58 -38.59 -36.86
N SER A 121 -0.22 -37.53 -36.85
CA SER A 121 -0.93 -37.09 -38.05
C SER A 121 -1.79 -35.89 -37.64
N GLY A 122 -1.65 -34.70 -38.21
CA GLY A 122 -1.54 -34.47 -39.64
C GLY A 122 -2.94 -34.36 -40.21
N ALA A 123 -3.43 -33.13 -40.34
CA ALA A 123 -4.25 -32.62 -41.45
C ALA A 123 -4.70 -31.19 -41.06
N ALA A 124 -4.01 -30.15 -41.53
CA ALA A 124 -4.22 -29.54 -42.85
C ALA A 124 -5.44 -28.57 -42.77
N THR A 125 -5.39 -27.33 -43.24
CA THR A 125 -4.62 -26.84 -44.38
C THR A 125 -4.82 -25.32 -44.52
N VAL A 126 -3.78 -24.60 -44.99
CA VAL A 126 -3.84 -23.48 -45.98
C VAL A 126 -4.39 -22.14 -45.45
N VAL A 127 -3.72 -20.98 -45.58
CA VAL A 127 -2.70 -20.55 -46.54
C VAL A 127 -1.91 -19.34 -46.01
N ASP A 128 -0.60 -19.40 -46.18
CA ASP A 128 0.33 -18.27 -46.42
C ASP A 128 0.38 -18.13 -47.97
N PRO A 129 0.49 -16.94 -48.60
CA PRO A 129 1.71 -16.14 -48.48
C PRO A 129 1.55 -14.62 -48.59
N ALA A 130 2.47 -13.90 -47.94
CA ALA A 130 3.27 -12.82 -48.54
C ALA A 130 3.77 -11.80 -47.50
N GLN A 131 4.90 -12.11 -46.86
CA GLN A 131 5.97 -11.13 -46.66
C GLN A 131 6.86 -11.09 -47.94
N PRO A 132 7.89 -10.22 -48.12
CA PRO A 132 8.55 -9.26 -47.21
C PRO A 132 8.68 -7.85 -47.86
N THR A 133 9.19 -6.77 -47.25
CA THR A 133 10.62 -6.47 -46.98
C THR A 133 10.71 -5.11 -46.25
N ARG A 134 11.24 -5.10 -45.03
CA ARG A 134 12.52 -4.49 -44.55
C ARG A 134 12.73 -2.96 -44.65
N PRO A 135 13.48 -2.39 -43.69
CA PRO A 135 13.44 -0.98 -43.30
C PRO A 135 14.65 -0.18 -43.79
N LEU A 136 14.59 1.15 -43.62
CA LEU A 136 15.73 2.04 -43.46
C LEU A 136 15.57 2.82 -42.16
#